data_AF-A0A9R1IAU3-F1
#
_entry.id   AF-A0A9R1IAU3-F1
#
_cell.length_a   1.000
_cell.length_b   1.000
_cell.length_c   1.000
_cell.angle_alpha   90.00
_cell.angle_beta   90.00
_cell.angle_gamma   90.00
#
_symmetry.space_group_name_H-M   'P 1'
#
loop_
_entity.id
_entity.type
_entity.pdbx_description
1 polymer ?
#
loop_
_entity_poly.entity_id
_entity_poly.type
_entity_poly.pdbx_seq_one_letter_code
_entity_poly.pdbx_strand_id
1 'polypeptide(L)'
;MVNFGKVLMSDQLEEWKEYYINYKMMKKKVKQYVQQTQDGGSNHEQVLKEFSRMLDDQIEKVVLFLLKQQGHLASRIEKLGQQRAVLTEHSDISQVSQVREAYRQVGLDLVKLLRFVDMNATGIRKILKKFDKRFGYRFTDYYISTRANHPYSQLQPIFKQVGIVAVAGALTRNLASLQDHQGSFMSIYDHPSITLKDPIIEQINNSVQKLTHSTTFLQFLGQHALIIPEDVQASSEDLVDDQSYHFMSLMLNLVNTFLYMVNTYIIVPTADDYSVSLGAAATVCGVIIGSMAVAQVFSSVYFSAWSNRSYFRPLVFSSIMLFSGNLLYALAYDLNSLTVLILGRLLCGLGSARAVNRRYISDCVPLKMRLKASAGFVSASALGMACGPALAGLLQTEFKIYAVTFNQNTLPGWIMCLAWVGNLIWVWISFKEPDHFAKENAVNAQSSDSGHGRNDNLEGGLAQPLLTEAKERQGENADNNENDPKESHKAATSIAAAYRLLTPSVKVSS
;
A
#
# COMPACT_ATOMS: atom_id res chain seq x y z
N MET A 1 1.94 34.26 9.24
CA MET A 1 2.99 33.29 8.81
C MET A 1 4.19 33.43 9.75
N VAL A 2 4.25 32.65 10.85
CA VAL A 2 5.30 32.81 11.88
C VAL A 2 6.67 32.46 11.28
N ASN A 3 7.65 33.31 11.54
CA ASN A 3 9.00 33.21 10.99
C ASN A 3 9.67 31.96 11.59
N PHE A 4 9.60 30.80 10.91
CA PHE A 4 10.13 29.52 11.43
C PHE A 4 11.57 29.60 11.94
N GLY A 5 12.39 30.49 11.39
CA GLY A 5 13.73 30.74 11.91
C GLY A 5 13.76 31.33 13.33
N LYS A 6 12.74 32.08 13.75
CA LYS A 6 12.57 32.57 15.13
C LYS A 6 12.08 31.45 16.05
N VAL A 7 11.14 30.64 15.59
CA VAL A 7 10.62 29.46 16.32
C VAL A 7 11.72 28.41 16.54
N LEU A 8 12.55 28.16 15.53
CA LEU A 8 13.71 27.28 15.65
C LEU A 8 14.70 27.80 16.70
N MET A 9 14.89 29.12 16.82
CA MET A 9 15.82 29.70 17.78
C MET A 9 15.24 29.76 19.20
N SER A 10 13.91 29.91 19.36
CA SER A 10 13.25 29.94 20.67
C SER A 10 13.07 28.55 21.30
N ASP A 11 12.92 27.53 20.45
CA ASP A 11 12.62 26.15 20.89
C ASP A 11 13.85 25.24 20.97
N GLN A 12 15.02 25.76 20.59
CA GLN A 12 16.29 25.05 20.64
C GLN A 12 16.70 24.77 22.09
N LEU A 13 17.11 23.53 22.34
CA LEU A 13 17.80 23.19 23.59
C LEU A 13 19.19 23.81 23.56
N GLU A 14 19.51 24.60 24.59
CA GLU A 14 20.75 25.38 24.68
C GLU A 14 21.99 24.49 24.61
N GLU A 15 21.93 23.31 25.24
CA GLU A 15 22.98 22.28 25.23
C GLU A 15 23.26 21.70 23.83
N TRP A 16 22.26 21.68 22.93
CA TRP A 16 22.37 20.99 21.63
C TRP A 16 22.37 21.95 20.45
N LYS A 17 22.46 23.27 20.71
CA LYS A 17 22.32 24.34 19.72
C LYS A 17 23.21 24.16 18.49
N GLU A 18 24.43 23.67 18.68
CA GLU A 18 25.42 23.48 17.61
C GLU A 18 25.06 22.35 16.64
N TYR A 19 24.30 21.36 17.09
CA TYR A 19 23.94 20.17 16.32
C TYR A 19 22.68 20.37 15.48
N TYR A 20 21.91 21.44 15.71
CA TYR A 20 20.75 21.75 14.87
C TYR A 20 21.17 22.22 13.46
N ILE A 21 20.30 21.96 12.48
CA ILE A 21 20.43 22.49 11.13
C ILE A 21 20.48 24.01 11.15
N ASN A 22 21.51 24.59 10.50
CA ASN A 22 21.65 26.04 10.42
C ASN A 22 20.73 26.63 9.34
N TYR A 23 19.42 26.62 9.61
CA TYR A 23 18.39 27.05 8.66
C TYR A 23 18.57 28.51 8.20
N LYS A 24 19.11 29.39 9.06
CA LYS A 24 19.36 30.80 8.72
C LYS A 24 20.48 30.92 7.68
N MET A 25 21.58 30.20 7.86
CA MET A 25 22.68 30.12 6.90
C MET A 25 22.20 29.55 5.57
N MET A 26 21.50 28.41 5.59
CA MET A 26 20.96 27.77 4.38
C MET A 26 20.02 28.72 3.63
N LYS A 27 19.13 29.43 4.33
CA LYS A 27 18.23 30.41 3.72
C LYS A 27 18.99 31.58 3.06
N LYS A 28 20.11 32.02 3.64
CA LYS A 28 20.96 33.08 3.06
C LYS A 28 21.63 32.58 1.77
N LYS A 29 22.17 31.36 1.78
CA LYS A 29 22.78 30.71 0.60
C LYS A 29 21.78 30.54 -0.54
N VAL A 30 20.56 30.07 -0.27
CA VAL A 30 19.50 29.99 -1.29
C VAL A 30 19.20 31.35 -1.93
N LYS A 31 19.26 32.46 -1.19
CA LYS A 31 19.09 33.80 -1.78
C LYS A 31 20.28 34.21 -2.65
N GLN A 32 21.51 33.90 -2.22
CA GLN A 32 22.72 34.20 -2.98
C GLN A 32 22.75 33.46 -4.31
N TYR A 33 22.35 32.18 -4.32
CA TYR A 33 22.26 31.39 -5.55
C TYR A 33 21.24 31.96 -6.55
N VAL A 34 20.13 32.51 -6.08
CA VAL A 34 19.15 33.18 -6.95
C VAL A 34 19.75 34.42 -7.61
N GLN A 35 20.51 35.23 -6.87
CA GLN A 35 21.19 36.41 -7.43
C GLN A 35 22.25 36.00 -8.46
N GLN A 36 23.09 35.01 -8.14
CA GLN A 36 24.12 34.49 -9.04
C GLN A 36 23.58 33.86 -10.33
N THR A 37 22.38 33.27 -10.28
CA THR A 37 21.71 32.69 -11.45
C THR A 37 21.06 33.76 -12.32
N GLN A 38 20.65 34.90 -11.74
CA GLN A 38 20.07 36.05 -12.47
C GLN A 38 21.15 36.88 -13.18
N ASP A 39 22.36 36.97 -12.60
CA ASP A 39 23.48 37.73 -13.16
C ASP A 39 24.29 36.94 -14.22
N GLY A 40 23.78 35.79 -14.69
CA GLY A 40 24.37 34.98 -15.77
C GLY A 40 25.68 34.25 -15.42
N GLY A 41 26.09 34.24 -14.15
CA GLY A 41 27.44 33.83 -13.72
C GLY A 41 27.62 32.39 -13.23
N SER A 42 26.56 31.57 -13.11
CA SER A 42 26.69 30.19 -12.62
C SER A 42 25.79 29.20 -13.34
N ASN A 43 26.39 28.09 -13.79
CA ASN A 43 25.66 26.97 -14.38
C ASN A 43 24.71 26.36 -13.35
N HIS A 44 23.48 26.11 -13.78
CA HIS A 44 22.39 25.58 -12.94
C HIS A 44 22.79 24.31 -12.15
N GLU A 45 23.50 23.39 -12.81
CA GLU A 45 23.98 22.14 -12.22
C GLU A 45 24.97 22.35 -11.07
N GLN A 46 25.80 23.40 -11.15
CA GLN A 46 26.75 23.74 -10.10
C GLN A 46 26.03 24.18 -8.82
N VAL A 47 24.97 25.00 -8.95
CA VAL A 47 24.15 25.45 -7.82
C VAL A 47 23.47 24.26 -7.14
N LEU A 48 22.94 23.31 -7.91
CA LEU A 48 22.34 22.08 -7.38
C LEU A 48 23.38 21.27 -6.58
N LYS A 49 24.57 21.05 -7.16
CA LYS A 49 25.64 20.26 -6.55
C LYS A 49 26.16 20.90 -5.26
N GLU A 50 26.39 22.22 -5.26
CA GLU A 50 26.85 22.95 -4.08
C GLU A 50 25.81 22.97 -2.96
N PHE A 51 24.54 23.25 -3.29
CA PHE A 51 23.46 23.23 -2.31
C PHE A 51 23.25 21.83 -1.73
N SER A 52 23.36 20.81 -2.58
CA SER A 52 23.25 19.41 -2.19
C SER A 52 24.35 19.00 -1.20
N ARG A 53 25.62 19.33 -1.47
CA ARG A 53 26.74 19.07 -0.54
C ARG A 53 26.54 19.78 0.80
N MET A 54 26.14 21.04 0.76
CA MET A 54 25.89 21.82 1.96
C MET A 54 24.75 21.26 2.81
N LEU A 55 23.71 20.72 2.17
CA LEU A 55 22.61 20.07 2.86
C LEU A 55 23.06 18.73 3.48
N ASP A 56 23.89 17.96 2.77
CA ASP A 56 24.50 16.73 3.27
C ASP A 56 25.32 17.01 4.54
N ASP A 57 26.21 18.00 4.54
CA ASP A 57 27.02 18.37 5.72
C ASP A 57 26.14 18.70 6.94
N GLN A 58 25.00 19.36 6.71
CA GLN A 58 24.06 19.67 7.79
C GLN A 58 23.34 18.42 8.30
N ILE A 59 22.97 17.50 7.40
CA ILE A 59 22.31 16.24 7.75
C ILE A 59 23.28 15.34 8.50
N GLU A 60 24.51 15.19 8.02
CA GLU A 60 25.57 14.41 8.65
C GLU A 60 25.76 14.81 10.11
N LYS A 61 25.91 16.12 10.35
CA LYS A 61 26.06 16.67 11.69
C LYS A 61 24.90 16.28 12.62
N VAL A 62 23.66 16.38 12.12
CA VAL A 62 22.46 16.01 12.88
C VAL A 62 22.45 14.51 13.17
N VAL A 63 22.83 13.69 12.20
CA VAL A 63 22.79 12.23 12.26
C VAL A 63 23.87 11.68 13.18
N LEU A 64 25.09 12.19 13.11
CA LEU A 64 26.19 11.78 14.00
C LEU A 64 25.82 12.06 15.46
N PHE A 65 25.23 13.24 15.73
CA PHE A 65 24.74 13.57 17.05
C PHE A 65 23.60 12.64 17.50
N LEU A 66 22.65 12.37 16.61
CA LEU A 66 21.54 11.46 16.85
C LEU A 66 22.02 10.05 17.24
N LEU A 67 22.95 9.48 16.46
CA LEU A 67 23.50 8.15 16.71
C LEU A 67 24.25 8.10 18.04
N LYS A 68 25.04 9.14 18.35
CA LYS A 68 25.73 9.26 19.65
C LYS A 68 24.75 9.26 20.83
N GLN A 69 23.67 10.04 20.74
CA GLN A 69 22.65 10.09 21.80
C GLN A 69 21.85 8.79 21.90
N GLN A 70 21.52 8.15 20.77
CA GLN A 70 20.88 6.83 20.76
C GLN A 70 21.74 5.78 21.47
N GLY A 71 23.05 5.73 21.20
CA GLY A 71 23.97 4.82 21.87
C GLY A 71 24.06 5.07 23.38
N HIS A 72 24.11 6.34 23.80
CA HIS A 72 24.11 6.72 25.22
C HIS A 72 22.82 6.28 25.94
N LEU A 73 21.65 6.50 25.33
CA LEU A 73 20.36 6.06 25.89
C LEU A 73 20.27 4.54 25.94
N ALA A 74 20.67 3.84 24.87
CA ALA A 74 20.66 2.39 24.82
C ALA A 74 21.54 1.77 25.91
N SER A 75 22.76 2.27 26.11
CA SER A 75 23.67 1.80 27.17
C SER A 75 23.10 2.06 28.57
N ARG A 76 22.43 3.20 28.79
CA ARG A 76 21.74 3.48 30.07
C ARG A 76 20.58 2.52 30.31
N ILE A 77 19.76 2.22 29.31
CA ILE A 77 18.66 1.25 29.41
C ILE A 77 19.21 -0.14 29.73
N GLU A 78 20.28 -0.57 29.06
CA GLU A 78 20.91 -1.87 29.31
C GLU A 78 21.42 -2.00 30.75
N LYS A 79 22.15 -0.99 31.26
CA LYS A 79 22.62 -0.96 32.65
C LYS A 79 21.48 -1.02 33.67
N LEU A 80 20.40 -0.26 33.43
CA LEU A 80 19.21 -0.30 34.27
C LEU A 80 18.49 -1.65 34.18
N GLY A 81 18.54 -2.31 33.01
CA GLY A 81 18.02 -3.66 32.81
C GLY A 81 18.75 -4.70 33.65
N GLN A 82 20.08 -4.62 33.71
CA GLN A 82 20.92 -5.47 34.55
C GLN A 82 20.64 -5.25 36.04
N GLN A 83 20.57 -3.99 36.49
CA GLN A 83 20.21 -3.66 37.88
C GLN A 83 18.83 -4.21 38.25
N ARG A 84 17.86 -4.09 37.35
CA ARG A 84 16.51 -4.63 37.54
C ARG A 84 16.50 -6.16 37.65
N ALA A 85 17.29 -6.86 36.84
CA ALA A 85 17.37 -8.32 36.88
C ALA A 85 17.85 -8.81 38.27
N VAL A 86 18.87 -8.16 38.83
CA VAL A 86 19.38 -8.45 40.19
C VAL A 86 18.33 -8.17 41.28
N LEU A 87 17.56 -7.08 41.13
CA LEU A 87 16.50 -6.70 42.08
C LEU A 87 15.27 -7.62 42.04
N THR A 88 15.10 -8.39 40.97
CA THR A 88 13.99 -9.35 40.88
C THR A 88 14.19 -10.53 41.85
N GLU A 89 15.43 -10.76 42.30
CA GLU A 89 15.77 -11.81 43.26
C GLU A 89 15.70 -11.35 44.73
N HIS A 90 15.79 -10.04 44.99
CA HIS A 90 15.81 -9.46 46.35
C HIS A 90 14.81 -8.31 46.45
N SER A 91 13.65 -8.58 47.07
CA SER A 91 12.50 -7.66 47.13
C SER A 91 12.72 -6.44 48.04
N ASP A 92 13.47 -5.42 47.58
CA ASP A 92 13.57 -4.11 48.24
C ASP A 92 12.79 -3.02 47.47
N ILE A 93 11.71 -2.55 48.08
CA ILE A 93 10.79 -1.53 47.54
C ILE A 93 11.50 -0.20 47.25
N SER A 94 12.51 0.16 48.07
CA SER A 94 13.27 1.41 47.90
C SER A 94 14.08 1.39 46.60
N GLN A 95 14.72 0.25 46.31
CA GLN A 95 15.57 0.08 45.14
C GLN A 95 14.75 0.00 43.84
N VAL A 96 13.56 -0.61 43.87
CA VAL A 96 12.61 -0.62 42.75
C VAL A 96 12.15 0.79 42.39
N SER A 97 11.88 1.64 43.39
CA SER A 97 11.50 3.04 43.18
C SER A 97 12.63 3.86 42.54
N GLN A 98 13.88 3.66 42.99
CA GLN A 98 15.06 4.34 42.44
C GLN A 98 15.32 3.96 40.98
N VAL A 99 15.23 2.66 40.63
CA VAL A 99 15.40 2.19 39.26
C VAL A 99 14.28 2.73 38.35
N ARG A 100 13.04 2.81 38.85
CA ARG A 100 11.94 3.41 38.11
C ARG A 100 12.20 4.90 37.82
N GLU A 101 12.63 5.67 38.81
CA GLU A 101 12.97 7.08 38.61
C GLU A 101 14.14 7.24 37.62
N ALA A 102 15.13 6.36 37.67
CA ALA A 102 16.21 6.36 36.69
C ALA A 102 15.71 6.07 35.25
N TYR A 103 14.77 5.14 35.06
CA TYR A 103 14.10 4.94 33.77
C TYR A 103 13.29 6.16 33.34
N ARG A 104 12.61 6.85 34.26
CA ARG A 104 11.89 8.10 33.97
C ARG A 104 12.82 9.19 33.45
N GLN A 105 13.99 9.36 34.06
CA GLN A 105 15.00 10.31 33.59
C GLN A 105 15.49 9.97 32.18
N VAL A 106 15.71 8.69 31.87
CA VAL A 106 16.03 8.23 30.51
C VAL A 106 14.89 8.56 29.54
N GLY A 107 13.64 8.45 29.97
CA GLY A 107 12.46 8.84 29.18
C GLY A 107 12.39 10.32 28.88
N LEU A 108 12.69 11.19 29.85
CA LEU A 108 12.75 12.63 29.63
C LEU A 108 13.85 12.99 28.62
N ASP A 109 15.02 12.36 28.71
CA ASP A 109 16.11 12.57 27.76
C ASP A 109 15.76 12.06 26.36
N LEU A 110 15.02 10.94 26.26
CA LEU A 110 14.48 10.45 24.99
C LEU A 110 13.47 11.44 24.37
N VAL A 111 12.59 12.04 25.17
CA VAL A 111 11.64 13.07 24.69
C VAL A 111 12.39 14.29 24.17
N LYS A 112 13.45 14.74 24.84
CA LYS A 112 14.34 15.81 24.32
C LYS A 112 14.92 15.41 22.96
N LEU A 113 15.42 14.18 22.83
CA LEU A 113 15.99 13.67 21.57
C LEU A 113 14.95 13.60 20.45
N LEU A 114 13.73 13.12 20.74
CA LEU A 114 12.62 13.09 19.78
C LEU A 114 12.26 14.50 19.29
N ARG A 115 12.23 15.49 20.19
CA ARG A 115 12.01 16.90 19.83
C ARG A 115 13.13 17.44 18.94
N PHE A 116 14.39 17.08 19.23
CA PHE A 116 15.53 17.44 18.39
C PHE A 116 15.38 16.89 16.96
N VAL A 117 15.02 15.61 16.80
CA VAL A 117 14.83 15.01 15.47
C VAL A 117 13.66 15.66 14.72
N ASP A 118 12.51 15.87 15.39
CA ASP A 118 11.33 16.51 14.79
C ASP A 118 11.65 17.89 14.22
N MET A 119 12.40 18.68 14.99
CA MET A 119 12.77 20.03 14.61
C MET A 119 13.76 20.08 13.44
N ASN A 120 14.74 19.17 13.42
CA ASN A 120 15.69 19.06 12.31
C ASN A 120 15.02 18.53 11.03
N ALA A 121 14.18 17.49 11.13
CA ALA A 121 13.40 16.97 10.00
C ALA A 121 12.49 18.06 9.40
N THR A 122 11.83 18.86 10.25
CA THR A 122 11.03 20.01 9.81
C THR A 122 11.89 21.08 9.14
N GLY A 123 13.09 21.35 9.66
CA GLY A 123 14.05 22.30 9.08
C GLY A 123 14.51 21.89 7.68
N ILE A 124 14.88 20.62 7.52
CA ILE A 124 15.26 20.01 6.23
C ILE A 124 14.10 20.14 5.23
N ARG A 125 12.88 19.76 5.62
CA ARG A 125 11.69 19.91 4.78
C ARG A 125 11.50 21.34 4.28
N LYS A 126 11.59 22.31 5.20
CA LYS A 126 11.33 23.71 4.89
C LYS A 126 12.40 24.32 4.00
N ILE A 127 13.65 23.87 4.10
CA ILE A 127 14.71 24.36 3.21
C ILE A 127 14.59 23.74 1.82
N LEU A 128 14.30 22.44 1.72
CA LEU A 128 14.02 21.74 0.47
C LEU A 128 12.85 22.42 -0.29
N LYS A 129 11.70 22.60 0.37
CA LYS A 129 10.55 23.32 -0.21
C LYS A 129 10.87 24.77 -0.60
N LYS A 130 11.78 25.43 0.12
CA LYS A 130 12.20 26.80 -0.21
C LYS A 130 13.07 26.83 -1.45
N PHE A 131 13.92 25.82 -1.64
CA PHE A 131 14.75 25.68 -2.82
C PHE A 131 13.86 25.46 -4.06
N ASP A 132 12.97 24.47 -4.03
CA ASP A 132 12.04 24.18 -5.15
C ASP A 132 11.22 25.41 -5.54
N LYS A 133 10.66 26.13 -4.56
CA LYS A 133 9.83 27.31 -4.84
C LYS A 133 10.61 28.43 -5.58
N ARG A 134 11.93 28.50 -5.43
CA ARG A 134 12.74 29.57 -6.05
C ARG A 134 13.31 29.20 -7.41
N PHE A 135 13.58 27.93 -7.62
CA PHE A 135 14.19 27.46 -8.86
C PHE A 135 13.18 26.73 -9.78
N GLY A 136 11.97 26.41 -9.31
CA GLY A 136 10.91 25.79 -10.12
C GLY A 136 11.09 24.29 -10.37
N TYR A 137 12.18 23.69 -9.89
CA TYR A 137 12.51 22.28 -10.12
C TYR A 137 11.98 21.36 -9.01
N ARG A 138 11.83 20.08 -9.35
CA ARG A 138 11.64 18.95 -8.42
C ARG A 138 12.96 18.55 -7.72
N PHE A 139 13.72 19.52 -7.18
CA PHE A 139 14.99 19.22 -6.52
C PHE A 139 14.78 18.39 -5.27
N THR A 140 13.74 18.66 -4.48
CA THR A 140 13.38 17.82 -3.32
C THR A 140 13.23 16.36 -3.71
N ASP A 141 12.58 16.09 -4.84
CA ASP A 141 12.33 14.73 -5.32
C ASP A 141 13.63 14.05 -5.72
N TYR A 142 14.45 14.70 -6.55
CA TYR A 142 15.79 14.22 -6.92
C TYR A 142 16.71 13.99 -5.70
N TYR A 143 16.75 14.94 -4.78
CA TYR A 143 17.61 14.91 -3.61
C TYR A 143 17.22 13.77 -2.68
N ILE A 144 15.92 13.56 -2.45
CA ILE A 144 15.41 12.49 -1.61
C ILE A 144 15.52 11.14 -2.31
N SER A 145 15.21 10.99 -3.60
CA SER A 145 15.28 9.68 -4.29
C SER A 145 16.71 9.13 -4.33
N THR A 146 17.69 9.98 -4.66
CA THR A 146 19.12 9.61 -4.73
C THR A 146 19.67 9.17 -3.37
N ARG A 147 19.12 9.71 -2.28
CA ARG A 147 19.61 9.47 -0.91
C ARG A 147 18.70 8.54 -0.11
N ALA A 148 17.43 8.37 -0.38
CA ALA A 148 16.56 7.56 0.47
C ALA A 148 16.85 6.04 0.37
N ASN A 149 17.41 5.60 -0.76
CA ASN A 149 17.65 4.18 -1.06
C ASN A 149 19.12 3.76 -0.98
N HIS A 150 20.06 4.70 -0.80
CA HIS A 150 21.47 4.35 -0.71
C HIS A 150 21.80 3.75 0.68
N PRO A 151 22.47 2.58 0.78
CA PRO A 151 22.77 1.90 2.05
C PRO A 151 23.54 2.76 3.05
N TYR A 152 24.36 3.69 2.55
CA TYR A 152 25.16 4.62 3.35
C TYR A 152 24.53 6.00 3.51
N SER A 153 23.24 6.13 3.22
CA SER A 153 22.58 7.43 3.28
C SER A 153 22.41 7.94 4.70
N GLN A 154 22.97 9.12 4.93
CA GLN A 154 22.83 9.87 6.17
C GLN A 154 21.37 10.35 6.37
N LEU A 155 20.51 10.33 5.36
CA LEU A 155 19.09 10.66 5.53
C LEU A 155 18.30 9.52 6.21
N GLN A 156 18.78 8.28 6.13
CA GLN A 156 18.06 7.11 6.61
C GLN A 156 17.83 7.11 8.14
N PRO A 157 18.80 7.50 9.00
CA PRO A 157 18.58 7.56 10.45
C PRO A 157 17.52 8.57 10.88
N ILE A 158 17.38 9.67 10.14
CA ILE A 158 16.33 10.68 10.38
C ILE A 158 14.96 10.16 9.92
N PHE A 159 14.92 9.40 8.81
CA PHE A 159 13.66 8.98 8.17
C PHE A 159 13.11 7.64 8.62
N LYS A 160 13.95 6.61 8.76
CA LYS A 160 13.48 5.25 9.09
C LYS A 160 13.34 5.00 10.59
N GLN A 161 13.83 5.88 11.46
CA GLN A 161 13.62 5.95 12.92
C GLN A 161 13.73 4.66 13.76
N VAL A 162 14.17 3.55 13.16
CA VAL A 162 14.13 2.21 13.78
C VAL A 162 14.85 2.21 15.12
N GLY A 163 16.01 2.86 15.21
CA GLY A 163 16.79 2.93 16.45
C GLY A 163 16.09 3.67 17.58
N ILE A 164 15.51 4.85 17.31
CA ILE A 164 14.84 5.65 18.35
C ILE A 164 13.53 5.00 18.81
N VAL A 165 12.79 4.39 17.88
CA VAL A 165 11.54 3.68 18.19
C VAL A 165 11.83 2.41 18.98
N ALA A 166 12.94 1.72 18.69
CA ALA A 166 13.39 0.57 19.47
C ALA A 166 13.76 0.96 20.91
N VAL A 167 14.48 2.08 21.09
CA VAL A 167 14.81 2.65 22.41
C VAL A 167 13.53 3.02 23.17
N ALA A 168 12.57 3.69 22.51
CA ALA A 168 11.27 4.02 23.08
C ALA A 168 10.49 2.77 23.51
N GLY A 169 10.44 1.75 22.66
CA GLY A 169 9.78 0.48 22.96
C GLY A 169 10.43 -0.27 24.11
N ALA A 170 11.76 -0.33 24.15
CA ALA A 170 12.51 -0.94 25.25
C ALA A 170 12.23 -0.22 26.58
N LEU A 171 12.22 1.11 26.57
CA LEU A 171 11.94 1.90 27.76
C LEU A 171 10.50 1.71 28.26
N THR A 172 9.51 1.83 27.38
CA THR A 172 8.09 1.66 27.73
C THR A 172 7.81 0.26 28.29
N ARG A 173 8.40 -0.79 27.70
CA ARG A 173 8.28 -2.16 28.23
C ARG A 173 8.87 -2.29 29.63
N ASN A 174 10.04 -1.71 29.87
CA ASN A 174 10.68 -1.78 31.19
C ASN A 174 9.90 -1.00 32.26
N LEU A 175 9.41 0.21 31.93
CA LEU A 175 8.57 1.00 32.84
C LEU A 175 7.24 0.30 33.16
N ALA A 176 6.56 -0.26 32.15
CA ALA A 176 5.32 -1.00 32.36
C ALA A 176 5.52 -2.23 33.24
N SER A 177 6.61 -2.98 33.03
CA SER A 177 6.89 -4.16 33.84
C SER A 177 7.21 -3.82 35.30
N LEU A 178 7.82 -2.67 35.58
CA LEU A 178 8.00 -2.17 36.95
C LEU A 178 6.68 -1.71 37.59
N GLN A 179 5.65 -1.37 36.79
CA GLN A 179 4.34 -0.95 37.28
C GLN A 179 3.50 -2.13 37.77
N ASP A 180 3.53 -3.26 37.04
CA ASP A 180 2.77 -4.47 37.40
C ASP A 180 3.24 -5.11 38.72
N HIS A 181 4.54 -5.05 39.03
CA HIS A 181 5.11 -5.60 40.26
C HIS A 181 4.72 -4.82 41.54
N GLN A 182 4.19 -3.61 41.40
CA GLN A 182 3.69 -2.83 42.54
C GLN A 182 2.26 -3.23 42.92
N GLY A 183 1.51 -3.84 42.00
CA GLY A 183 0.14 -4.31 42.22
C GLY A 183 0.03 -5.51 43.15
N SER A 184 1.13 -6.28 43.33
CA SER A 184 1.15 -7.45 44.23
C SER A 184 1.16 -7.09 45.72
N PHE A 185 1.39 -5.83 46.09
CA PHE A 185 1.49 -5.37 47.49
C PHE A 185 0.38 -4.39 47.89
N MET A 186 -0.60 -4.12 47.01
CA MET A 186 -1.77 -3.34 47.38
C MET A 186 -2.70 -4.21 48.24
N SER A 187 -3.03 -3.73 49.44
CA SER A 187 -3.96 -4.41 50.35
C SER A 187 -5.25 -4.78 49.64
N ILE A 188 -5.79 -5.99 49.89
CA ILE A 188 -7.02 -6.53 49.29
C ILE A 188 -8.24 -5.60 49.53
N TYR A 189 -8.14 -4.66 50.48
CA TYR A 189 -9.17 -3.68 50.82
C TYR A 189 -9.04 -2.34 50.09
N ASP A 190 -7.91 -2.08 49.42
CA ASP A 190 -7.76 -0.90 48.57
C ASP A 190 -8.30 -1.26 47.18
N HIS A 191 -9.46 -0.71 46.82
CA HIS A 191 -10.01 -0.85 45.47
C HIS A 191 -8.94 -0.54 44.41
N PRO A 192 -8.91 -1.24 43.26
CA PRO A 192 -7.96 -0.97 42.19
C PRO A 192 -8.32 0.39 41.58
N SER A 193 -7.79 1.46 42.18
CA SER A 193 -7.81 2.78 41.62
C SER A 193 -6.93 2.72 40.37
N ILE A 194 -7.60 2.72 39.21
CA ILE A 194 -7.11 3.13 37.88
C ILE A 194 -5.59 2.95 37.74
N THR A 195 -5.14 1.94 36.99
CA THR A 195 -3.74 1.77 36.61
C THR A 195 -3.22 3.06 35.96
N LEU A 196 -2.65 3.97 36.76
CA LEU A 196 -2.27 5.29 36.32
C LEU A 196 -1.02 5.12 35.45
N LYS A 197 -1.20 4.98 34.13
CA LYS A 197 -0.09 4.85 33.19
C LYS A 197 0.89 5.99 33.45
N ASP A 198 2.17 5.65 33.56
CA ASP A 198 3.20 6.65 33.84
C ASP A 198 3.14 7.79 32.79
N PRO A 199 3.01 9.07 33.20
CA PRO A 199 2.83 10.18 32.27
C PRO A 199 3.97 10.31 31.26
N ILE A 200 5.16 9.78 31.58
CA ILE A 200 6.31 9.77 30.66
C ILE A 200 6.08 8.83 29.48
N ILE A 201 5.38 7.70 29.68
CA ILE A 201 5.03 6.77 28.59
C ILE A 201 4.11 7.48 27.58
N GLU A 202 3.15 8.25 28.06
CA GLU A 202 2.25 9.03 27.21
C GLU A 202 3.00 10.13 26.44
N GLN A 203 3.90 10.85 27.11
CA GLN A 203 4.74 11.86 26.46
C GLN A 203 5.65 11.28 25.37
N ILE A 204 6.25 10.11 25.61
CA ILE A 204 7.07 9.40 24.62
C ILE A 204 6.20 9.01 23.43
N ASN A 205 5.04 8.40 23.65
CA ASN A 205 4.15 7.97 22.57
C ASN A 205 3.68 9.16 21.73
N ASN A 206 3.27 10.26 22.35
CA ASN A 206 2.87 11.49 21.66
C ASN A 206 4.03 12.08 20.84
N SER A 207 5.24 12.09 21.39
CA SER A 207 6.44 12.59 20.72
C SER A 207 6.84 11.70 19.53
N VAL A 208 6.75 10.38 19.67
CA VAL A 208 6.97 9.42 18.58
C VAL A 208 5.92 9.60 17.48
N GLN A 209 4.63 9.69 17.82
CA GLN A 209 3.57 9.90 16.83
C GLN A 209 3.74 11.20 16.05
N LYS A 210 4.06 12.30 16.74
CA LYS A 210 4.34 13.59 16.11
C LYS A 210 5.52 13.49 15.14
N LEU A 211 6.60 12.84 15.58
CA LEU A 211 7.80 12.64 14.79
C LEU A 211 7.54 11.74 13.56
N THR A 212 6.76 10.67 13.70
CA THR A 212 6.32 9.81 12.58
C THR A 212 5.58 10.64 11.55
N HIS A 213 4.57 11.42 11.95
CA HIS A 213 3.84 12.30 11.04
C HIS A 213 4.76 13.33 10.35
N SER A 214 5.75 13.87 11.07
CA SER A 214 6.78 14.77 10.54
C SER A 214 7.80 14.10 9.59
N THR A 215 7.83 12.77 9.49
CA THR A 215 8.79 12.07 8.61
C THR A 215 8.12 11.29 7.49
N THR A 216 6.91 10.77 7.72
CA THR A 216 6.06 10.14 6.70
C THR A 216 5.85 11.04 5.48
N PHE A 217 5.68 12.36 5.66
CA PHE A 217 5.55 13.28 4.52
C PHE A 217 6.81 13.36 3.64
N LEU A 218 8.00 13.29 4.24
CA LEU A 218 9.26 13.31 3.48
C LEU A 218 9.52 11.96 2.81
N GLN A 219 9.12 10.86 3.46
CA GLN A 219 9.11 9.54 2.87
C GLN A 219 8.13 9.45 1.69
N PHE A 220 6.96 10.07 1.81
CA PHE A 220 5.98 10.20 0.74
C PHE A 220 6.56 10.97 -0.45
N LEU A 221 7.21 12.12 -0.22
CA LEU A 221 7.90 12.85 -1.30
C LEU A 221 9.00 12.02 -1.96
N GLY A 222 9.80 11.29 -1.18
CA GLY A 222 10.80 10.36 -1.71
C GLY A 222 10.22 9.20 -2.52
N GLN A 223 9.08 8.64 -2.09
CA GLN A 223 8.39 7.57 -2.80
C GLN A 223 7.72 8.06 -4.08
N HIS A 224 7.17 9.28 -4.09
CA HIS A 224 6.65 9.93 -5.29
C HIS A 224 7.76 10.25 -6.30
N ALA A 225 8.96 10.57 -5.83
CA ALA A 225 10.14 10.76 -6.67
C ALA A 225 10.74 9.46 -7.23
N LEU A 226 10.43 8.31 -6.62
CA LEU A 226 10.85 6.98 -7.09
C LEU A 226 9.88 6.38 -8.12
N ILE A 227 8.71 6.98 -8.29
CA ILE A 227 7.79 6.72 -9.39
C ILE A 227 7.99 7.83 -10.42
N ILE A 228 9.19 7.93 -10.98
CA ILE A 228 9.42 8.63 -12.24
C ILE A 228 9.38 7.52 -13.31
N PRO A 229 8.30 7.42 -14.12
CA PRO A 229 8.41 6.76 -15.41
C PRO A 229 9.45 7.51 -16.23
N GLU A 230 10.33 6.79 -16.89
CA GLU A 230 11.49 7.31 -17.63
C GLU A 230 11.13 8.10 -18.91
N ASP A 231 9.87 8.53 -19.06
CA ASP A 231 9.38 9.27 -20.23
C ASP A 231 8.77 10.62 -19.82
N VAL A 232 9.60 11.63 -19.56
CA VAL A 232 9.16 13.03 -19.70
C VAL A 232 10.30 13.88 -20.25
N GLN A 233 10.53 13.74 -21.55
CA GLN A 233 11.10 14.80 -22.37
C GLN A 233 10.12 15.12 -23.50
N ALA A 234 8.90 15.51 -23.12
CA ALA A 234 7.96 16.20 -23.98
C ALA A 234 7.07 17.12 -23.13
N SER A 235 7.31 18.42 -23.29
CA SER A 235 6.34 19.52 -23.17
C SER A 235 5.47 19.63 -21.91
N SER A 236 5.95 20.45 -20.97
CA SER A 236 5.27 21.65 -20.46
C SER A 236 3.77 21.85 -20.79
N GLU A 237 2.87 21.10 -20.15
CA GLU A 237 1.48 21.48 -19.90
C GLU A 237 1.00 20.85 -18.58
N ASP A 238 1.46 21.37 -17.44
CA ASP A 238 0.95 20.98 -16.10
C ASP A 238 0.38 22.20 -15.36
N LEU A 239 -0.42 22.98 -16.09
CA LEU A 239 -1.46 23.80 -15.51
C LEU A 239 -2.75 23.41 -16.24
N VAL A 240 -3.66 22.79 -15.48
CA VAL A 240 -4.98 22.24 -15.86
C VAL A 240 -4.97 20.76 -16.24
N ASP A 241 -5.20 19.86 -15.26
CA ASP A 241 -6.50 19.16 -15.20
C ASP A 241 -6.76 18.49 -13.83
N ASP A 242 -7.93 18.76 -13.25
CA ASP A 242 -8.52 18.05 -12.10
C ASP A 242 -9.53 16.98 -12.62
N GLN A 243 -9.44 16.57 -13.89
CA GLN A 243 -10.28 15.55 -14.50
C GLN A 243 -9.51 14.27 -14.84
N SER A 244 -9.80 13.21 -14.09
CA SER A 244 -10.32 11.95 -14.66
C SER A 244 -10.80 10.99 -13.55
N TYR A 245 -11.31 11.52 -12.44
CA TYR A 245 -12.04 10.72 -11.45
C TYR A 245 -13.51 10.70 -11.83
N HIS A 246 -13.95 9.65 -12.53
CA HIS A 246 -15.37 9.44 -12.79
C HIS A 246 -16.03 8.83 -11.55
N PHE A 247 -16.54 9.70 -10.67
CA PHE A 247 -17.30 9.30 -9.47
C PHE A 247 -18.37 8.24 -9.79
N MET A 248 -19.03 8.35 -10.96
CA MET A 248 -20.04 7.40 -11.42
C MET A 248 -19.46 5.98 -11.62
N SER A 249 -18.26 5.86 -12.17
CA SER A 249 -17.60 4.57 -12.39
C SER A 249 -17.14 3.92 -11.08
N LEU A 250 -16.71 4.72 -10.09
CA LEU A 250 -16.48 4.22 -8.73
C LEU A 250 -17.79 3.75 -8.08
N MET A 251 -18.87 4.52 -8.21
CA MET A 251 -20.17 4.16 -7.63
C MET A 251 -20.70 2.86 -8.24
N LEU A 252 -20.63 2.71 -9.56
CA LEU A 252 -20.93 1.47 -10.28
C LEU A 252 -20.11 0.28 -9.77
N ASN A 253 -18.82 0.51 -9.50
CA ASN A 253 -17.93 -0.52 -8.96
C ASN A 253 -18.37 -0.99 -7.56
N LEU A 254 -18.76 -0.04 -6.68
CA LEU A 254 -19.28 -0.34 -5.35
C LEU A 254 -20.64 -1.05 -5.42
N VAL A 255 -21.54 -0.61 -6.30
CA VAL A 255 -22.85 -1.24 -6.51
C VAL A 255 -22.70 -2.67 -7.04
N ASN A 256 -21.81 -2.90 -8.02
CA ASN A 256 -21.52 -4.23 -8.54
C ASN A 256 -21.00 -5.16 -7.42
N THR A 257 -20.11 -4.66 -6.57
CA THR A 257 -19.58 -5.40 -5.42
C THR A 257 -20.67 -5.73 -4.39
N PHE A 258 -21.52 -4.75 -4.06
CA PHE A 258 -22.66 -4.93 -3.17
C PHE A 258 -23.60 -6.00 -3.73
N LEU A 259 -24.02 -5.86 -4.99
CA LEU A 259 -24.97 -6.76 -5.64
C LEU A 259 -24.43 -8.20 -5.72
N TYR A 260 -23.14 -8.37 -6.00
CA TYR A 260 -22.48 -9.68 -5.97
C TYR A 260 -22.52 -10.32 -4.58
N MET A 261 -22.32 -9.54 -3.53
CA MET A 261 -22.42 -10.05 -2.16
C MET A 261 -23.86 -10.40 -1.79
N VAL A 262 -24.86 -9.60 -2.16
CA VAL A 262 -26.26 -9.97 -1.96
C VAL A 262 -26.58 -11.28 -2.70
N ASN A 263 -26.15 -11.42 -3.96
CA ASN A 263 -26.35 -12.62 -4.77
C ASN A 263 -25.75 -13.90 -4.14
N THR A 264 -24.58 -13.77 -3.52
CA THR A 264 -23.89 -14.90 -2.89
C THR A 264 -24.63 -15.38 -1.64
N TYR A 265 -25.22 -14.46 -0.87
CA TYR A 265 -25.78 -14.76 0.45
C TYR A 265 -27.32 -14.84 0.51
N ILE A 266 -28.05 -14.31 -0.48
CA ILE A 266 -29.52 -14.38 -0.56
C ILE A 266 -30.06 -15.82 -0.64
N ILE A 267 -29.19 -16.74 -1.01
CA ILE A 267 -29.52 -18.14 -1.21
C ILE A 267 -29.24 -19.04 -0.02
N VAL A 268 -28.46 -18.57 0.94
CA VAL A 268 -28.03 -19.38 2.08
C VAL A 268 -29.22 -19.84 2.93
N PRO A 269 -30.24 -19.00 3.23
CA PRO A 269 -31.37 -19.41 4.06
C PRO A 269 -32.36 -20.37 3.39
N THR A 270 -32.27 -20.58 2.07
CA THR A 270 -33.21 -21.41 1.30
C THR A 270 -32.54 -22.61 0.64
N ALA A 271 -31.21 -22.78 0.82
CA ALA A 271 -30.43 -23.79 0.13
C ALA A 271 -30.75 -25.22 0.56
N ASP A 272 -31.13 -25.42 1.82
CA ASP A 272 -31.55 -26.71 2.37
C ASP A 272 -32.93 -27.13 1.85
N ASP A 273 -33.93 -26.24 1.96
CA ASP A 273 -35.28 -26.46 1.45
C ASP A 273 -35.28 -26.67 -0.07
N TYR A 274 -34.42 -25.94 -0.80
CA TYR A 274 -34.29 -26.13 -2.24
C TYR A 274 -33.65 -27.48 -2.61
N SER A 275 -32.68 -27.95 -1.83
CA SER A 275 -32.09 -29.27 -2.02
C SER A 275 -33.11 -30.39 -1.80
N VAL A 276 -33.91 -30.28 -0.73
CA VAL A 276 -34.94 -31.27 -0.38
C VAL A 276 -36.08 -31.29 -1.39
N SER A 277 -36.53 -30.12 -1.86
CA SER A 277 -37.59 -30.03 -2.88
C SER A 277 -37.20 -30.62 -4.24
N LEU A 278 -35.91 -30.71 -4.57
CA LEU A 278 -35.38 -31.39 -5.75
C LEU A 278 -35.12 -32.90 -5.53
N GLY A 279 -35.49 -33.44 -4.37
CA GLY A 279 -35.34 -34.86 -4.04
C GLY A 279 -33.95 -35.26 -3.55
N ALA A 280 -33.09 -34.30 -3.15
CA ALA A 280 -31.77 -34.57 -2.60
C ALA A 280 -31.73 -34.42 -1.07
N ALA A 281 -30.74 -35.04 -0.42
CA ALA A 281 -30.55 -34.90 1.03
C ALA A 281 -30.21 -33.44 1.40
N ALA A 282 -30.62 -32.99 2.60
CA ALA A 282 -30.34 -31.64 3.09
C ALA A 282 -28.83 -31.33 3.15
N THR A 283 -27.97 -32.34 3.33
CA THR A 283 -26.51 -32.20 3.33
C THR A 283 -25.94 -31.67 2.02
N VAL A 284 -26.67 -31.80 0.90
CA VAL A 284 -26.27 -31.28 -0.41
C VAL A 284 -26.36 -29.75 -0.48
N CYS A 285 -27.04 -29.08 0.47
CA CYS A 285 -27.02 -27.62 0.59
C CYS A 285 -25.59 -27.06 0.72
N GLY A 286 -24.69 -27.80 1.40
CA GLY A 286 -23.28 -27.43 1.51
C GLY A 286 -22.56 -27.45 0.16
N VAL A 287 -22.92 -28.37 -0.73
CA VAL A 287 -22.39 -28.45 -2.10
C VAL A 287 -22.94 -27.30 -2.95
N ILE A 288 -24.22 -26.97 -2.79
CA ILE A 288 -24.86 -25.84 -3.49
C ILE A 288 -24.18 -24.52 -3.11
N ILE A 289 -23.95 -24.28 -1.82
CA ILE A 289 -23.25 -23.08 -1.33
C ILE A 289 -21.77 -23.10 -1.73
N GLY A 290 -21.10 -24.25 -1.56
CA GLY A 290 -19.66 -24.38 -1.81
C GLY A 290 -19.25 -24.31 -3.28
N SER A 291 -20.09 -24.79 -4.20
CA SER A 291 -19.80 -24.80 -5.64
C SER A 291 -19.51 -23.41 -6.20
N MET A 292 -20.26 -22.38 -5.76
CA MET A 292 -20.02 -21.00 -6.14
C MET A 292 -18.66 -20.49 -5.65
N ALA A 293 -18.29 -20.79 -4.40
CA ALA A 293 -17.02 -20.37 -3.81
C ALA A 293 -15.82 -21.02 -4.54
N VAL A 294 -15.93 -22.29 -4.92
CA VAL A 294 -14.91 -23.00 -5.71
C VAL A 294 -14.72 -22.32 -7.06
N ALA A 295 -15.80 -22.07 -7.81
CA ALA A 295 -15.73 -21.39 -9.11
C ALA A 295 -15.15 -19.97 -9.00
N GLN A 296 -15.46 -19.25 -7.92
CA GLN A 296 -14.93 -17.91 -7.65
C GLN A 296 -13.40 -17.89 -7.51
N VAL A 297 -12.78 -18.91 -6.91
CA VAL A 297 -11.32 -18.98 -6.77
C VAL A 297 -10.66 -18.97 -8.16
N PHE A 298 -11.15 -19.78 -9.09
CA PHE A 298 -10.65 -19.84 -10.46
C PHE A 298 -10.91 -18.54 -11.22
N SER A 299 -12.13 -17.99 -11.08
CA SER A 299 -12.51 -16.70 -11.67
C SER A 299 -11.55 -15.59 -11.26
N SER A 300 -11.18 -15.50 -9.97
CA SER A 300 -10.36 -14.42 -9.44
C SER A 300 -9.00 -14.28 -10.16
N VAL A 301 -8.38 -15.40 -10.57
CA VAL A 301 -7.10 -15.42 -11.29
C VAL A 301 -7.29 -14.91 -12.72
N TYR A 302 -8.31 -15.42 -13.42
CA TYR A 302 -8.60 -15.04 -14.81
C TYR A 302 -8.99 -13.56 -14.92
N PHE A 303 -9.89 -13.10 -14.06
CA PHE A 303 -10.32 -11.71 -14.03
C PHE A 303 -9.20 -10.75 -13.61
N SER A 304 -8.30 -11.18 -12.71
CA SER A 304 -7.09 -10.41 -12.37
C SER A 304 -6.20 -10.19 -13.60
N ALA A 305 -5.96 -11.25 -14.38
CA ALA A 305 -5.19 -11.15 -15.61
C ALA A 305 -5.88 -10.30 -16.69
N TRP A 306 -7.19 -10.48 -16.89
CA TRP A 306 -7.97 -9.73 -17.88
C TRP A 306 -8.07 -8.24 -17.54
N SER A 307 -8.17 -7.91 -16.26
CA SER A 307 -8.20 -6.51 -15.79
C SER A 307 -6.93 -5.71 -16.08
N ASN A 308 -5.81 -6.38 -16.46
CA ASN A 308 -4.61 -5.68 -16.93
C ASN A 308 -4.82 -4.94 -18.25
N ARG A 309 -5.85 -5.28 -19.05
CA ARG A 309 -6.06 -4.73 -20.40
C ARG A 309 -7.31 -3.87 -20.53
N SER A 310 -8.34 -4.16 -19.74
CA SER A 310 -9.62 -3.45 -19.77
C SER A 310 -10.38 -3.70 -18.47
N TYR A 311 -11.08 -2.68 -17.99
CA TYR A 311 -11.98 -2.80 -16.85
C TYR A 311 -13.43 -2.99 -17.27
N PHE A 312 -13.81 -2.45 -18.43
CA PHE A 312 -15.18 -2.53 -18.93
C PHE A 312 -15.55 -3.95 -19.36
N ARG A 313 -14.70 -4.61 -20.16
CA ARG A 313 -15.00 -5.94 -20.73
C ARG A 313 -15.18 -7.03 -19.67
N PRO A 314 -14.34 -7.13 -18.63
CA PRO A 314 -14.57 -8.10 -17.56
C PRO A 314 -15.86 -7.83 -16.79
N LEU A 315 -16.22 -6.56 -16.52
CA LEU A 315 -17.45 -6.23 -15.80
C LEU A 315 -18.70 -6.63 -16.57
N VAL A 316 -18.72 -6.40 -17.88
CA VAL A 316 -19.83 -6.85 -18.75
C VAL A 316 -19.94 -8.37 -18.76
N PHE A 317 -18.82 -9.08 -18.93
CA PHE A 317 -18.79 -10.54 -18.92
C PHE A 317 -19.27 -11.12 -17.58
N SER A 318 -18.85 -10.51 -16.47
CA SER A 318 -19.31 -10.83 -15.13
C SER A 318 -20.83 -10.73 -15.00
N SER A 319 -21.42 -9.60 -15.41
CA SER A 319 -22.88 -9.40 -15.34
C SER A 319 -23.65 -10.41 -16.21
N ILE A 320 -23.13 -10.77 -17.39
CA ILE A 320 -23.74 -11.80 -18.26
C ILE A 320 -23.72 -13.17 -17.58
N MET A 321 -22.57 -13.58 -17.02
CA MET A 321 -22.43 -14.86 -16.31
C MET A 321 -23.35 -14.94 -15.09
N LEU A 322 -23.49 -13.84 -14.34
CA LEU A 322 -24.37 -13.75 -13.18
C LEU A 322 -25.86 -13.74 -13.55
N PHE A 323 -26.22 -13.13 -14.67
CA PHE A 323 -27.57 -13.25 -15.23
C PHE A 323 -27.88 -14.71 -15.60
N SER A 324 -27.03 -15.35 -16.41
CA SER A 324 -27.23 -16.73 -16.85
C SER A 324 -27.24 -17.72 -15.68
N GLY A 325 -26.34 -17.55 -14.71
CA GLY A 325 -26.28 -18.40 -13.52
C GLY A 325 -27.54 -18.30 -12.64
N ASN A 326 -28.05 -17.08 -12.43
CA ASN A 326 -29.28 -16.87 -11.67
C ASN A 326 -30.54 -17.35 -12.39
N LEU A 327 -30.57 -17.24 -13.73
CA LEU A 327 -31.64 -17.80 -14.54
C LEU A 327 -31.68 -19.33 -14.43
N LEU A 328 -30.52 -19.99 -14.57
CA LEU A 328 -30.42 -21.45 -14.39
C LEU A 328 -30.77 -21.88 -12.97
N TYR A 329 -30.36 -21.10 -11.97
CA TYR A 329 -30.73 -21.35 -10.58
C TYR A 329 -32.25 -21.33 -10.36
N ALA A 330 -32.96 -20.36 -10.96
CA ALA A 330 -34.41 -20.27 -10.83
C ALA A 330 -35.14 -21.38 -11.60
N LEU A 331 -34.67 -21.72 -12.81
CA LEU A 331 -35.27 -22.76 -13.65
C LEU A 331 -35.00 -24.19 -13.17
N ALA A 332 -34.00 -24.40 -12.30
CA ALA A 332 -33.66 -25.72 -11.79
C ALA A 332 -34.83 -26.41 -11.05
N TYR A 333 -35.71 -25.63 -10.41
CA TYR A 333 -36.93 -26.11 -9.78
C TYR A 333 -37.92 -26.67 -10.80
N ASP A 334 -38.20 -25.92 -11.87
CA ASP A 334 -39.16 -26.33 -12.90
C ASP A 334 -38.64 -27.50 -13.75
N LEU A 335 -37.31 -27.60 -13.92
CA LEU A 335 -36.64 -28.73 -14.58
C LEU A 335 -36.39 -29.93 -13.65
N ASN A 336 -36.70 -29.80 -12.35
CA ASN A 336 -36.46 -30.79 -11.31
C ASN A 336 -35.04 -31.40 -11.37
N SER A 337 -34.02 -30.56 -11.54
CA SER A 337 -32.63 -31.03 -11.77
C SER A 337 -31.61 -30.34 -10.86
N LEU A 338 -31.04 -31.13 -9.96
CA LEU A 338 -29.94 -30.73 -9.08
C LEU A 338 -28.68 -30.33 -9.87
N THR A 339 -28.43 -30.95 -11.02
CA THR A 339 -27.27 -30.63 -11.87
C THR A 339 -27.39 -29.22 -12.45
N VAL A 340 -28.59 -28.82 -12.90
CA VAL A 340 -28.85 -27.47 -13.41
C VAL A 340 -28.65 -26.44 -12.31
N LEU A 341 -29.07 -26.76 -11.08
CA LEU A 341 -28.85 -25.91 -9.90
C LEU A 341 -27.36 -25.66 -9.63
N ILE A 342 -26.56 -26.72 -9.58
CA ILE A 342 -25.12 -26.63 -9.34
C ILE A 342 -24.41 -25.92 -10.50
N LEU A 343 -24.83 -26.17 -11.74
CA LEU A 343 -24.27 -25.47 -12.91
C LEU A 343 -24.56 -23.96 -12.85
N GLY A 344 -25.78 -23.58 -12.47
CA GLY A 344 -26.13 -22.17 -12.22
C GLY A 344 -25.24 -21.53 -11.15
N ARG A 345 -24.92 -22.27 -10.08
CA ARG A 345 -24.00 -21.81 -9.02
C ARG A 345 -22.57 -21.62 -9.49
N LEU A 346 -22.06 -22.58 -10.26
CA LEU A 346 -20.72 -22.50 -10.84
C LEU A 346 -20.61 -21.28 -11.75
N LEU A 347 -21.61 -21.02 -12.59
CA LEU A 347 -21.66 -19.83 -13.45
C LEU A 347 -21.71 -18.52 -12.65
N CYS A 348 -22.51 -18.46 -11.57
CA CYS A 348 -22.50 -17.32 -10.65
C CYS A 348 -21.12 -17.07 -10.02
N GLY A 349 -20.39 -18.13 -9.66
CA GLY A 349 -19.02 -18.02 -9.14
C GLY A 349 -18.01 -17.59 -10.20
N LEU A 350 -18.14 -18.09 -11.43
CA LEU A 350 -17.31 -17.68 -12.56
C LEU A 350 -17.48 -16.21 -12.91
N GLY A 351 -18.66 -15.64 -12.66
CA GLY A 351 -18.92 -14.20 -12.82
C GLY A 351 -18.30 -13.29 -11.75
N SER A 352 -17.39 -13.73 -10.90
CA SER A 352 -16.85 -12.90 -9.81
C SER A 352 -15.88 -11.80 -10.27
N ALA A 353 -16.37 -10.57 -10.46
CA ALA A 353 -15.53 -9.41 -10.79
C ALA A 353 -14.82 -8.75 -9.58
N ARG A 354 -14.84 -9.37 -8.39
CA ARG A 354 -14.31 -8.74 -7.16
C ARG A 354 -12.83 -8.36 -7.24
N ALA A 355 -12.02 -9.17 -7.92
CA ALA A 355 -10.60 -8.87 -8.15
C ALA A 355 -10.44 -7.60 -9.01
N VAL A 356 -11.25 -7.48 -10.06
CA VAL A 356 -11.31 -6.30 -10.95
C VAL A 356 -11.74 -5.06 -10.18
N ASN A 357 -12.77 -5.18 -9.34
CA ASN A 357 -13.30 -4.08 -8.54
C ASN A 357 -12.25 -3.51 -7.57
N ARG A 358 -11.56 -4.40 -6.86
CA ARG A 358 -10.49 -4.00 -5.95
C ARG A 358 -9.32 -3.33 -6.68
N ARG A 359 -8.98 -3.83 -7.87
CA ARG A 359 -7.93 -3.27 -8.71
C ARG A 359 -8.31 -1.90 -9.30
N TYR A 360 -9.54 -1.75 -9.77
CA TYR A 360 -10.06 -0.47 -10.25
C TYR A 360 -9.92 0.63 -9.19
N ILE A 361 -10.25 0.33 -7.92
CA ILE A 361 -10.06 1.26 -6.80
C ILE A 361 -8.58 1.59 -6.57
N SER A 362 -7.69 0.61 -6.75
CA SER A 362 -6.24 0.82 -6.62
C SER A 362 -5.71 1.77 -7.68
N ASP A 363 -6.14 1.58 -8.92
CA ASP A 363 -5.48 2.14 -10.09
C ASP A 363 -6.12 3.47 -10.54
N CYS A 364 -7.43 3.64 -10.30
CA CYS A 364 -8.19 4.80 -10.78
C CYS A 364 -8.55 5.83 -9.70
N VAL A 365 -8.43 5.50 -8.41
CA VAL A 365 -8.80 6.42 -7.31
C VAL A 365 -7.57 7.15 -6.78
N PRO A 366 -7.59 8.50 -6.71
CA PRO A 366 -6.47 9.27 -6.15
C PRO A 366 -6.08 8.83 -4.74
N LEU A 367 -4.78 8.82 -4.43
CA LEU A 367 -4.22 8.41 -3.13
C LEU A 367 -4.94 9.03 -1.92
N LYS A 368 -5.32 10.31 -2.00
CA LYS A 368 -6.07 11.03 -0.95
C LYS A 368 -7.43 10.42 -0.60
N MET A 369 -8.09 9.76 -1.56
CA MET A 369 -9.42 9.17 -1.41
C MET A 369 -9.44 7.65 -1.49
N ARG A 370 -8.32 7.03 -1.89
CA ARG A 370 -8.21 5.57 -2.05
C ARG A 370 -8.52 4.80 -0.77
N LEU A 371 -8.14 5.31 0.40
CA LEU A 371 -8.51 4.71 1.69
C LEU A 371 -10.03 4.74 1.90
N LYS A 372 -10.68 5.87 1.62
CA LYS A 372 -12.14 6.03 1.74
C LYS A 372 -12.89 5.15 0.74
N ALA A 373 -12.41 5.05 -0.51
CA ALA A 373 -12.99 4.18 -1.53
C ALA A 373 -12.81 2.69 -1.18
N SER A 374 -11.65 2.29 -0.66
CA SER A 374 -11.40 0.92 -0.19
C SER A 374 -12.27 0.58 1.02
N ALA A 375 -12.43 1.50 1.96
CA ALA A 375 -13.37 1.35 3.08
C ALA A 375 -14.80 1.21 2.56
N GLY A 376 -15.22 2.05 1.60
CA GLY A 376 -16.53 1.95 0.94
C GLY A 376 -16.77 0.59 0.26
N PHE A 377 -15.77 0.02 -0.40
CA PHE A 377 -15.86 -1.33 -0.99
C PHE A 377 -16.06 -2.43 0.06
N VAL A 378 -15.34 -2.35 1.19
CA VAL A 378 -15.50 -3.30 2.29
C VAL A 378 -16.88 -3.13 2.94
N SER A 379 -17.31 -1.90 3.20
CA SER A 379 -18.64 -1.60 3.74
C SER A 379 -19.76 -2.07 2.82
N ALA A 380 -19.66 -1.81 1.51
CA ALA A 380 -20.61 -2.29 0.52
C ALA A 380 -20.65 -3.83 0.46
N SER A 381 -19.49 -4.50 0.60
CA SER A 381 -19.44 -5.96 0.69
C SER A 381 -20.16 -6.46 1.95
N ALA A 382 -19.85 -5.90 3.12
CA ALA A 382 -20.46 -6.29 4.39
C ALA A 382 -21.97 -6.05 4.39
N LEU A 383 -22.41 -4.91 3.86
CA LEU A 383 -23.82 -4.60 3.69
C LEU A 383 -24.51 -5.62 2.76
N GLY A 384 -23.87 -5.99 1.65
CA GLY A 384 -24.41 -7.01 0.75
C GLY A 384 -24.55 -8.38 1.40
N MET A 385 -23.56 -8.79 2.22
CA MET A 385 -23.61 -10.05 2.98
C MET A 385 -24.75 -10.07 3.99
N ALA A 386 -25.05 -8.94 4.63
CA ALA A 386 -26.17 -8.82 5.57
C ALA A 386 -27.53 -8.71 4.85
N CYS A 387 -27.60 -7.94 3.77
CA CYS A 387 -28.83 -7.75 2.99
C CYS A 387 -29.27 -9.02 2.27
N GLY A 388 -28.36 -9.92 1.89
CA GLY A 388 -28.70 -11.18 1.22
C GLY A 388 -29.74 -12.00 2.00
N PRO A 389 -29.41 -12.53 3.19
CA PRO A 389 -30.34 -13.33 3.98
C PRO A 389 -31.60 -12.55 4.40
N ALA A 390 -31.47 -11.25 4.68
CA ALA A 390 -32.60 -10.40 5.02
C ALA A 390 -33.62 -10.29 3.88
N LEU A 391 -33.15 -10.12 2.63
CA LEU A 391 -34.02 -10.15 1.46
C LEU A 391 -34.63 -11.54 1.29
N ALA A 392 -33.85 -12.60 1.41
CA ALA A 392 -34.36 -13.97 1.29
C ALA A 392 -35.55 -14.26 2.23
N GLY A 393 -35.46 -13.79 3.49
CA GLY A 393 -36.53 -13.95 4.47
C GLY A 393 -37.81 -13.13 4.18
N LEU A 394 -37.72 -12.06 3.40
CA LEU A 394 -38.88 -11.26 2.97
C LEU A 394 -39.58 -11.86 1.74
N LEU A 395 -38.92 -12.76 1.02
CA LEU A 395 -39.37 -13.32 -0.26
C LEU A 395 -40.13 -14.64 -0.09
N GLN A 396 -41.06 -14.69 0.87
CA GLN A 396 -41.86 -15.89 1.19
C GLN A 396 -43.18 -15.97 0.40
N THR A 397 -43.18 -15.53 -0.87
CA THR A 397 -44.38 -15.54 -1.70
C THR A 397 -44.44 -16.79 -2.58
N GLU A 398 -45.65 -17.33 -2.72
CA GLU A 398 -45.91 -18.49 -3.58
C GLU A 398 -46.98 -18.13 -4.61
N PHE A 399 -46.60 -18.11 -5.88
CA PHE A 399 -47.54 -17.99 -7.00
C PHE A 399 -46.94 -18.59 -8.27
N LYS A 400 -47.78 -18.98 -9.21
CA LYS A 400 -47.34 -19.57 -10.48
C LYS A 400 -47.83 -18.72 -11.64
N ILE A 401 -46.92 -18.30 -12.51
CA ILE A 401 -47.25 -17.57 -13.73
C ILE A 401 -46.86 -18.46 -14.91
N TYR A 402 -47.87 -18.93 -15.66
CA TYR A 402 -47.71 -19.88 -16.77
C TYR A 402 -46.91 -21.14 -16.38
N ALA A 403 -45.71 -21.30 -16.93
CA ALA A 403 -44.83 -22.46 -16.77
C ALA A 403 -43.69 -22.24 -15.76
N VAL A 404 -43.64 -21.07 -15.12
CA VAL A 404 -42.57 -20.68 -14.19
C VAL A 404 -43.11 -20.61 -12.77
N THR A 405 -42.48 -21.35 -11.85
CA THR A 405 -42.84 -21.35 -10.44
C THR A 405 -42.11 -20.23 -9.69
N PHE A 406 -42.86 -19.35 -9.01
CA PHE A 406 -42.32 -18.36 -8.08
C PHE A 406 -42.62 -18.83 -6.65
N ASN A 407 -41.63 -19.44 -6.01
CA ASN A 407 -41.68 -19.86 -4.61
C ASN A 407 -40.50 -19.27 -3.84
N GLN A 408 -40.46 -19.48 -2.53
CA GLN A 408 -39.37 -19.02 -1.65
C GLN A 408 -37.97 -19.43 -2.13
N ASN A 409 -37.84 -20.55 -2.86
CA ASN A 409 -36.58 -21.09 -3.34
C ASN A 409 -36.12 -20.48 -4.67
N THR A 410 -37.04 -20.18 -5.58
CA THR A 410 -36.77 -19.64 -6.93
C THR A 410 -36.78 -18.12 -6.98
N LEU A 411 -37.54 -17.45 -6.10
CA LEU A 411 -37.66 -15.99 -6.05
C LEU A 411 -36.31 -15.26 -5.94
N PRO A 412 -35.38 -15.70 -5.07
CA PRO A 412 -34.04 -15.12 -5.01
C PRO A 412 -33.33 -15.09 -6.36
N GLY A 413 -33.46 -16.17 -7.15
CA GLY A 413 -32.88 -16.26 -8.49
C GLY A 413 -33.51 -15.29 -9.47
N TRP A 414 -34.83 -15.19 -9.50
CA TRP A 414 -35.55 -14.25 -10.38
C TRP A 414 -35.23 -12.79 -10.08
N ILE A 415 -35.21 -12.41 -8.80
CA ILE A 415 -34.90 -11.03 -8.38
C ILE A 415 -33.44 -10.69 -8.72
N MET A 416 -32.50 -11.59 -8.44
CA MET A 416 -31.10 -11.38 -8.79
C MET A 416 -30.88 -11.30 -10.29
N CYS A 417 -31.58 -12.14 -11.07
CA CYS A 417 -31.56 -12.10 -12.52
C CYS A 417 -31.93 -10.71 -13.06
N LEU A 418 -33.04 -10.13 -12.58
CA LEU A 418 -33.45 -8.77 -12.95
C LEU A 418 -32.45 -7.70 -12.48
N ALA A 419 -31.92 -7.83 -11.26
CA ALA A 419 -30.95 -6.89 -10.73
C ALA A 419 -29.63 -6.89 -11.53
N TRP A 420 -29.18 -8.06 -12.01
CA TRP A 420 -27.99 -8.18 -12.86
C TRP A 420 -28.20 -7.64 -14.27
N VAL A 421 -29.39 -7.76 -14.84
CA VAL A 421 -29.76 -7.07 -16.10
C VAL A 421 -29.72 -5.56 -15.90
N GLY A 422 -30.30 -5.05 -14.80
CA GLY A 422 -30.23 -3.63 -14.46
C GLY A 422 -28.78 -3.14 -14.29
N ASN A 423 -27.93 -3.93 -13.62
CA ASN A 423 -26.51 -3.62 -13.47
C ASN A 423 -25.78 -3.61 -14.82
N LEU A 424 -26.07 -4.57 -15.71
CA LEU A 424 -25.49 -4.63 -17.06
C LEU A 424 -25.83 -3.39 -17.87
N ILE A 425 -27.10 -2.99 -17.89
CA ILE A 425 -27.55 -1.77 -18.60
C ILE A 425 -26.85 -0.54 -18.02
N TRP A 426 -26.74 -0.45 -16.70
CA TRP A 426 -26.12 0.70 -16.04
C TRP A 426 -24.61 0.77 -16.30
N VAL A 427 -23.91 -0.36 -16.27
CA VAL A 427 -22.50 -0.45 -16.67
C VAL A 427 -22.34 -0.02 -18.12
N TRP A 428 -23.22 -0.47 -19.03
CA TRP A 428 -23.10 -0.14 -20.44
C TRP A 428 -23.28 1.35 -20.75
N ILE A 429 -24.20 2.03 -20.04
CA ILE A 429 -24.48 3.46 -20.28
C ILE A 429 -23.47 4.37 -19.57
N SER A 430 -23.08 4.03 -18.34
CA SER A 430 -22.42 4.97 -17.42
C SER A 430 -20.96 4.64 -17.09
N PHE A 431 -20.45 3.46 -17.48
CA PHE A 431 -19.06 3.12 -17.24
C PHE A 431 -18.16 3.72 -18.34
N LYS A 432 -17.27 4.62 -17.93
CA LYS A 432 -16.26 5.18 -18.83
C LYS A 432 -14.90 4.58 -18.49
N GLU A 433 -14.25 4.01 -19.50
CA GLU A 433 -12.94 3.39 -19.33
C GLU A 433 -11.85 4.46 -19.10
N PRO A 434 -10.87 4.23 -18.19
CA PRO A 434 -9.83 5.22 -17.91
C PRO A 434 -8.91 5.46 -19.13
N ASP A 435 -8.52 6.72 -19.36
CA ASP A 435 -7.81 7.16 -20.57
C ASP A 435 -6.44 6.50 -20.81
N HIS A 436 -5.83 5.89 -19.79
CA HIS A 436 -4.56 5.16 -19.92
C HIS A 436 -4.68 3.95 -20.87
N PHE A 437 -5.82 3.24 -20.88
CA PHE A 437 -6.06 2.14 -21.80
C PHE A 437 -6.41 2.61 -23.22
N ALA A 438 -7.01 3.78 -23.36
CA ALA A 438 -7.33 4.36 -24.66
C ALA A 438 -6.04 4.75 -25.41
N LYS A 439 -5.06 5.33 -24.70
CA LYS A 439 -3.76 5.70 -25.28
C LYS A 439 -2.92 4.49 -25.66
N GLU A 440 -2.84 3.46 -24.82
CA GLU A 440 -2.07 2.23 -25.12
C GLU A 440 -2.68 1.43 -26.30
N ASN A 441 -4.01 1.38 -26.41
CA ASN A 441 -4.67 0.76 -27.56
C ASN A 441 -4.53 1.61 -28.84
N ALA A 442 -4.46 2.95 -28.74
CA ALA A 442 -4.23 3.83 -29.89
C ALA A 442 -2.79 3.72 -30.43
N VAL A 443 -1.79 3.63 -29.54
CA VAL A 443 -0.39 3.39 -29.91
C VAL A 443 -0.22 2.01 -30.55
N ASN A 444 -0.88 0.98 -30.02
CA ASN A 444 -0.87 -0.37 -30.61
C ASN A 444 -1.69 -0.47 -31.92
N ALA A 445 -2.72 0.35 -32.11
CA ALA A 445 -3.46 0.43 -33.37
C ALA A 445 -2.65 1.15 -34.46
N GLN A 446 -1.92 2.21 -34.11
CA GLN A 446 -1.03 2.92 -35.05
C GLN A 446 0.18 2.07 -35.48
N SER A 447 0.70 1.19 -34.62
CA SER A 447 1.73 0.21 -35.00
C SER A 447 1.20 -0.95 -35.85
N SER A 448 -0.12 -1.20 -35.83
CA SER A 448 -0.78 -2.22 -36.66
C SER A 448 -1.21 -1.69 -38.04
N ASP A 449 -1.59 -0.41 -38.13
CA ASP A 449 -2.07 0.23 -39.36
C ASP A 449 -0.92 0.77 -40.25
N SER A 450 0.29 0.88 -39.70
CA SER A 450 1.51 1.21 -40.46
C SER A 450 2.15 0.00 -41.17
N GLY A 451 1.56 -1.20 -41.04
CA GLY A 451 2.08 -2.46 -41.59
C GLY A 451 1.62 -2.84 -43.00
N HIS A 452 0.87 -1.99 -43.73
CA HIS A 452 0.31 -2.39 -45.04
C HIS A 452 0.55 -1.42 -46.21
N GLY A 453 1.58 -0.58 -46.15
CA GLY A 453 1.74 0.45 -47.18
C GLY A 453 3.14 0.95 -47.48
N ARG A 454 4.21 0.14 -47.41
CA ARG A 454 5.49 0.49 -48.07
C ARG A 454 6.55 -0.63 -48.11
N ASN A 455 6.21 -1.85 -48.53
CA ASN A 455 7.24 -2.75 -49.06
C ASN A 455 7.51 -2.32 -50.50
N ASP A 456 8.69 -1.73 -50.76
CA ASP A 456 9.42 -2.03 -52.01
C ASP A 456 10.80 -1.38 -52.17
N ASN A 457 11.32 -0.51 -51.29
CA ASN A 457 12.59 0.17 -51.64
C ASN A 457 13.48 0.58 -50.46
N LEU A 458 13.85 -0.34 -49.55
CA LEU A 458 15.06 -0.17 -48.71
C LEU A 458 15.49 -1.45 -47.95
N GLU A 459 15.18 -2.65 -48.46
CA GLU A 459 15.95 -3.86 -48.11
C GLU A 459 17.27 -3.84 -48.90
N GLY A 460 18.22 -3.06 -48.42
CA GLY A 460 19.48 -2.86 -49.12
C GLY A 460 20.52 -2.14 -48.28
N GLY A 461 20.74 -2.58 -47.05
CA GLY A 461 21.83 -2.09 -46.21
C GLY A 461 21.50 -2.13 -44.73
N LEU A 462 21.77 -3.28 -44.10
CA LEU A 462 22.06 -3.44 -42.66
C LEU A 462 22.25 -4.91 -42.24
N ALA A 463 22.23 -5.86 -43.17
CA ALA A 463 22.76 -7.20 -42.93
C ALA A 463 24.29 -7.21 -43.01
N GLN A 464 24.97 -6.80 -41.93
CA GLN A 464 26.35 -7.22 -41.67
C GLN A 464 26.59 -7.41 -40.16
N PRO A 465 27.15 -8.56 -39.75
CA PRO A 465 27.32 -8.93 -38.35
C PRO A 465 28.60 -8.30 -37.78
N LEU A 466 28.46 -7.50 -36.72
CA LEU A 466 29.57 -6.87 -36.01
C LEU A 466 30.13 -7.79 -34.91
N LEU A 467 30.78 -8.91 -35.26
CA LEU A 467 31.66 -9.65 -34.35
C LEU A 467 32.70 -10.51 -35.11
N THR A 468 33.87 -9.92 -35.43
CA THR A 468 35.19 -10.57 -35.59
C THR A 468 36.18 -9.39 -35.73
N GLU A 469 37.17 -9.14 -34.88
CA GLU A 469 38.40 -9.90 -34.56
C GLU A 469 38.83 -9.52 -33.11
N ALA A 470 39.24 -10.44 -32.25
CA ALA A 470 40.64 -10.83 -32.17
C ALA A 470 40.81 -12.23 -31.57
N LYS A 471 41.66 -13.01 -32.21
CA LYS A 471 41.96 -14.41 -31.97
C LYS A 471 43.18 -14.56 -31.06
N GLU A 472 43.06 -15.47 -30.10
CA GLU A 472 44.08 -16.33 -29.47
C GLU A 472 45.32 -15.71 -28.80
N ARG A 473 45.39 -15.87 -27.47
CA ARG A 473 46.50 -16.61 -26.83
C ARG A 473 45.94 -17.54 -25.74
N GLN A 474 46.35 -18.81 -25.82
CA GLN A 474 46.10 -19.89 -24.86
C GLN A 474 46.78 -19.64 -23.51
N GLY A 475 46.20 -20.22 -22.44
CA GLY A 475 46.90 -20.43 -21.17
C GLY A 475 45.97 -20.60 -19.97
N GLU A 476 45.60 -21.85 -19.71
CA GLU A 476 45.13 -22.50 -18.48
C GLU A 476 44.85 -21.69 -17.17
N ASN A 477 43.75 -22.11 -16.54
CA ASN A 477 43.42 -22.14 -15.11
C ASN A 477 42.81 -20.92 -14.39
N ALA A 478 41.82 -21.30 -13.58
CA ALA A 478 41.29 -20.68 -12.36
C ALA A 478 40.10 -19.71 -12.50
N ASP A 479 38.97 -20.18 -11.96
CA ASP A 479 37.89 -19.48 -11.25
C ASP A 479 37.62 -18.00 -11.59
N ASN A 480 36.38 -17.70 -11.98
CA ASN A 480 35.51 -16.85 -11.15
C ASN A 480 34.07 -16.79 -11.65
N ASN A 481 33.17 -16.79 -10.67
CA ASN A 481 31.74 -16.50 -10.76
C ASN A 481 31.48 -15.11 -11.33
N GLU A 482 30.48 -14.98 -12.20
CA GLU A 482 29.59 -13.80 -12.21
C GLU A 482 28.30 -14.11 -12.98
N ASN A 483 27.18 -14.02 -12.26
CA ASN A 483 25.83 -14.11 -12.83
C ASN A 483 25.46 -12.74 -13.42
N ASP A 484 25.23 -12.70 -14.74
CA ASP A 484 24.81 -11.53 -15.49
C ASP A 484 23.37 -11.11 -15.10
N PRO A 485 23.08 -9.85 -14.71
CA PRO A 485 21.78 -9.46 -14.13
C PRO A 485 20.67 -9.20 -15.16
N LYS A 486 20.79 -9.68 -16.41
CA LYS A 486 19.88 -9.31 -17.51
C LYS A 486 18.71 -10.26 -17.77
N GLU A 487 18.56 -11.37 -17.05
CA GLU A 487 17.43 -12.29 -17.24
C GLU A 487 16.26 -12.15 -16.24
N SER A 488 16.33 -11.25 -15.24
CA SER A 488 15.33 -11.24 -14.14
C SER A 488 13.96 -10.60 -14.46
N HIS A 489 13.77 -10.03 -15.66
CA HIS A 489 12.56 -9.24 -16.00
C HIS A 489 11.64 -9.86 -17.07
N LYS A 490 11.69 -11.16 -17.33
CA LYS A 490 10.68 -11.82 -18.18
C LYS A 490 9.59 -12.50 -17.35
N ALA A 491 8.33 -12.26 -17.71
CA ALA A 491 7.17 -12.87 -17.08
C ALA A 491 7.18 -14.40 -17.29
N ALA A 492 6.94 -15.16 -16.22
CA ALA A 492 6.85 -16.61 -16.28
C ALA A 492 5.60 -17.01 -17.10
N THR A 493 5.82 -17.53 -18.31
CA THR A 493 4.73 -17.95 -19.22
C THR A 493 4.19 -19.35 -18.91
N SER A 494 4.74 -20.05 -17.91
CA SER A 494 4.24 -21.35 -17.46
C SER A 494 4.53 -21.64 -15.99
N ILE A 495 3.77 -22.58 -15.42
CA ILE A 495 3.86 -23.02 -14.02
C ILE A 495 5.25 -23.63 -13.71
N ALA A 496 5.88 -24.32 -14.66
CA ALA A 496 7.21 -24.89 -14.50
C ALA A 496 8.31 -23.82 -14.38
N ALA A 497 8.16 -22.69 -15.09
CA ALA A 497 9.09 -21.56 -15.00
C ALA A 497 8.93 -20.80 -13.66
N ALA A 498 7.69 -20.65 -13.17
CA ALA A 498 7.43 -20.06 -11.87
C ALA A 498 7.97 -20.92 -10.70
N TYR A 499 7.92 -22.24 -10.82
CA TYR A 499 8.44 -23.16 -9.80
C TYR A 499 9.98 -23.08 -9.67
N ARG A 500 10.70 -22.96 -10.80
CA ARG A 500 12.16 -22.76 -10.82
C ARG A 500 12.62 -21.43 -10.22
N LEU A 501 11.80 -20.38 -10.34
CA LEU A 501 12.07 -19.07 -9.72
C LEU A 501 11.85 -19.09 -8.20
N LEU A 502 10.96 -19.95 -7.69
CA LEU A 502 10.59 -20.03 -6.28
C LEU A 502 11.38 -21.06 -5.46
N THR A 503 12.10 -21.98 -6.11
CA THR A 503 12.91 -23.00 -5.43
C THR A 503 14.38 -22.92 -5.87
N PRO A 504 15.24 -22.17 -5.16
CA PRO A 504 16.67 -22.25 -5.41
C PRO A 504 17.14 -23.67 -5.05
N SER A 505 17.81 -24.35 -5.98
CA SER A 505 18.35 -25.69 -5.74
C SER A 505 19.42 -25.62 -4.66
N VAL A 506 19.17 -26.25 -3.51
CA VAL A 506 20.16 -26.45 -2.46
C VAL A 506 21.19 -27.46 -2.96
N LYS A 507 22.39 -26.99 -3.31
CA LYS A 507 23.55 -27.87 -3.48
C LYS A 507 24.00 -28.32 -2.10
N VAL A 508 23.88 -29.62 -1.81
CA VAL A 508 24.58 -30.28 -0.71
C VAL A 508 26.04 -30.38 -1.11
N SER A 509 26.94 -29.79 -0.32
CA SER A 509 28.38 -29.95 -0.48
C SER A 509 28.80 -31.31 0.10
N SER A 510 29.18 -32.24 -0.77
CA SER A 510 30.02 -33.41 -0.44
C SER A 510 31.47 -33.11 -0.77
#